data_AF-A0A359G1G2-F1
#
_entry.id   AF-A0A359G1G2-F1
#
_cell.length_a   1.000
_cell.length_b   1.000
_cell.length_c   1.000
_cell.angle_alpha   90.00
_cell.angle_beta   90.00
_cell.angle_gamma   90.00
#
_symmetry.space_group_name_H-M   'P 1'
#
loop_
_entity.id
_entity.type
_entity.pdbx_description
1 polymer ?
#
loop_
_entity_poly.entity_id
_entity_poly.type
_entity_poly.pdbx_seq_one_letter_code
_entity_poly.pdbx_strand_id
1 'polypeptide(L)'
;IEFWMMDPFIYDEGTHRGGDLYINLGDVSEDILKDSRKFFEQGLPGPGEPFDVDSTAWGYIPKQQSLVNAFSNDAETRMMQDLGLNGMNSEKERSFYRQGNDSFLELIDNMYNNLQLSEEAYASIINDPAADDFKYFRGSEHDRRQASILERYKYYNNPEGNSRPSEYSGESFSTAATNIPDGEDINRDNTLSESENYFQYKITLQPGQMEIGQNYITDITSNSVKLENGNTEEVTWYQFKIPVNTPDSVIGDLDDLRSVRFMRMFLHNFEDTVVLRFASLDLIRAEWRRYEKELYDIRDNVSP
;
A
#
# COMPACT_ATOMS: atom_id res chain seq x y z
N ILE A 1 -6.63 7.12 -16.87
CA ILE A 1 -7.14 6.62 -15.58
C ILE A 1 -8.39 7.42 -15.25
N GLU A 2 -9.48 6.77 -14.89
CA GLU A 2 -10.71 7.43 -14.45
C GLU A 2 -11.12 6.90 -13.09
N PHE A 3 -11.53 7.77 -12.18
CA PHE A 3 -12.09 7.35 -10.89
C PHE A 3 -13.07 8.37 -10.34
N TRP A 4 -14.00 7.87 -9.52
CA TRP A 4 -14.86 8.70 -8.68
C TRP A 4 -14.38 8.64 -7.24
N MET A 5 -14.07 9.79 -6.65
CA MET A 5 -13.60 9.89 -5.27
C MET A 5 -14.58 10.71 -4.44
N MET A 6 -14.98 10.19 -3.29
CA MET A 6 -15.76 10.95 -2.31
C MET A 6 -14.90 12.11 -1.80
N ASP A 7 -15.51 13.25 -1.48
CA ASP A 7 -14.81 14.36 -0.85
C ASP A 7 -14.04 13.88 0.39
N PRO A 8 -12.69 13.90 0.36
CA PRO A 8 -11.89 13.40 1.47
C PRO A 8 -11.96 14.32 2.69
N PHE A 9 -12.50 15.54 2.55
CA PHE A 9 -12.59 16.55 3.60
C PHE A 9 -14.00 16.73 4.15
N ILE A 10 -14.95 15.84 3.80
CA ILE A 10 -16.35 15.92 4.25
C ILE A 10 -16.53 15.99 5.77
N TYR A 11 -15.58 15.44 6.54
CA TYR A 11 -15.61 15.44 8.00
C TYR A 11 -14.63 16.43 8.64
N ASP A 12 -13.93 17.25 7.84
CA ASP A 12 -13.01 18.26 8.36
C ASP A 12 -13.77 19.51 8.81
N GLU A 13 -13.33 20.12 9.91
CA GLU A 13 -13.87 21.37 10.45
C GLU A 13 -13.16 22.61 9.88
N GLY A 14 -12.49 22.46 8.74
CA GLY A 14 -11.76 23.52 8.03
C GLY A 14 -10.30 23.67 8.46
N THR A 15 -9.73 22.68 9.13
CA THR A 15 -8.34 22.69 9.61
C THR A 15 -7.38 21.94 8.69
N HIS A 16 -7.90 21.05 7.85
CA HIS A 16 -7.10 20.17 7.04
C HIS A 16 -6.49 20.93 5.85
N ARG A 17 -5.16 20.88 5.68
CA ARG A 17 -4.47 21.60 4.59
C ARG A 17 -4.43 20.86 3.25
N GLY A 18 -4.75 19.57 3.29
CA GLY A 18 -4.70 18.69 2.12
C GLY A 18 -3.36 17.98 2.00
N GLY A 19 -3.13 17.41 0.82
CA GLY A 19 -1.92 16.68 0.45
C GLY A 19 -2.00 16.28 -1.02
N ASP A 20 -1.23 15.27 -1.40
CA ASP A 20 -1.09 14.84 -2.78
C ASP A 20 -1.30 13.32 -2.91
N LEU A 21 -2.13 12.91 -3.87
CA LEU A 21 -2.19 11.53 -4.37
C LEU A 21 -1.30 11.43 -5.60
N TYR A 22 -0.40 10.46 -5.60
CA TYR A 22 0.42 10.13 -6.77
C TYR A 22 -0.02 8.81 -7.37
N ILE A 23 0.02 8.74 -8.70
CA ILE A 23 -0.16 7.51 -9.46
C ILE A 23 1.04 7.34 -10.37
N ASN A 24 1.69 6.19 -10.29
CA ASN A 24 2.78 5.78 -11.17
C ASN A 24 2.28 4.70 -12.13
N LEU A 25 2.63 4.81 -13.41
CA LEU A 25 2.35 3.81 -14.45
C LEU A 25 3.64 3.47 -15.20
N GLY A 26 4.08 2.22 -15.11
CA GLY A 26 5.27 1.74 -15.82
C GLY A 26 5.83 0.49 -15.19
N ASP A 27 7.16 0.43 -15.14
CA ASP A 27 7.92 -0.51 -14.33
C ASP A 27 8.20 0.12 -12.95
N VAL A 28 7.80 -0.61 -11.91
CA VAL A 28 7.96 -0.20 -10.52
C VAL A 28 8.71 -1.31 -9.81
N SER A 29 9.61 -0.94 -8.90
CA SER A 29 10.39 -1.91 -8.13
C SER A 29 9.47 -2.75 -7.23
N GLU A 30 9.69 -4.06 -7.24
CA GLU A 30 9.06 -5.05 -6.37
C GLU A 30 9.86 -5.30 -5.09
N ASP A 31 11.12 -4.85 -5.05
CA ASP A 31 11.96 -4.78 -3.84
C ASP A 31 11.34 -3.77 -2.86
N ILE A 32 10.55 -4.26 -1.90
CA ILE A 32 9.84 -3.46 -0.90
C ILE A 32 10.83 -3.10 0.21
N LEU A 33 11.53 -4.10 0.74
CA LEU A 33 12.63 -3.93 1.68
C LEU A 33 13.91 -3.74 0.88
N LYS A 34 14.41 -2.50 0.82
CA LYS A 34 15.49 -2.11 -0.10
C LYS A 34 16.84 -2.76 0.22
N ASP A 35 17.01 -4.01 -0.17
CA ASP A 35 18.23 -4.80 0.04
C ASP A 35 18.63 -5.67 -1.16
N SER A 36 17.87 -5.61 -2.27
CA SER A 36 18.11 -6.38 -3.50
C SER A 36 18.06 -7.89 -3.28
N ARG A 37 17.31 -8.35 -2.28
CA ARG A 37 17.13 -9.77 -1.94
C ARG A 37 15.66 -10.12 -1.97
N LYS A 38 15.28 -11.00 -2.89
CA LYS A 38 13.90 -11.47 -2.99
C LYS A 38 13.46 -12.20 -1.72
N PHE A 39 12.50 -11.62 -1.00
CA PHE A 39 11.85 -12.30 0.12
C PHE A 39 10.59 -13.09 -0.30
N PHE A 40 10.31 -14.18 0.40
CA PHE A 40 9.07 -14.97 0.31
C PHE A 40 8.90 -15.85 1.56
N GLU A 41 7.77 -15.74 2.24
CA GLU A 41 7.52 -16.39 3.54
C GLU A 41 7.63 -17.92 3.50
N GLN A 42 7.10 -18.55 2.45
CA GLN A 42 7.10 -20.02 2.32
C GLN A 42 8.49 -20.64 2.16
N GLY A 43 9.53 -19.81 2.01
CA GLY A 43 10.92 -20.23 2.01
C GLY A 43 11.54 -20.32 3.40
N LEU A 44 10.87 -19.79 4.43
CA LEU A 44 11.40 -19.80 5.79
C LEU A 44 11.38 -21.22 6.39
N PRO A 45 12.36 -21.58 7.25
CA PRO A 45 12.45 -22.92 7.81
C PRO A 45 11.24 -23.32 8.65
N GLY A 46 10.75 -24.54 8.46
CA GLY A 46 9.66 -25.13 9.24
C GLY A 46 10.11 -25.85 10.51
N PRO A 47 9.18 -26.50 11.24
CA PRO A 47 9.47 -27.29 12.43
C PRO A 47 10.50 -28.39 12.17
N GLY A 48 11.57 -28.41 12.98
CA GLY A 48 12.62 -29.43 12.90
C GLY A 48 13.67 -29.18 11.81
N GLU A 49 13.54 -28.11 11.02
CA GLU A 49 14.55 -27.70 10.06
C GLU A 49 15.61 -26.81 10.74
N PRO A 50 16.88 -26.88 10.33
CA PRO A 50 17.89 -25.92 10.75
C PRO A 50 17.46 -24.50 10.36
N PHE A 51 17.66 -23.53 11.26
CA PHE A 51 17.42 -22.12 10.96
C PHE A 51 18.50 -21.58 10.01
N ASP A 52 18.42 -21.97 8.73
CA ASP A 52 19.36 -21.64 7.66
C ASP A 52 18.81 -20.55 6.74
N VAL A 53 18.80 -19.32 7.28
CA VAL A 53 18.43 -18.10 6.57
C VAL A 53 19.66 -17.21 6.37
N ASP A 54 19.59 -16.27 5.44
CA ASP A 54 20.53 -15.16 5.36
C ASP A 54 19.89 -13.93 6.05
N SER A 55 20.65 -12.86 6.26
CA SER A 55 20.16 -11.65 6.94
C SER A 55 20.56 -10.39 6.22
N THR A 56 19.66 -9.41 6.17
CA THR A 56 19.91 -8.07 5.62
C THR A 56 19.80 -7.00 6.70
N ALA A 57 19.69 -5.72 6.34
CA ALA A 57 19.37 -4.68 7.31
C ALA A 57 17.94 -4.79 7.84
N TRP A 58 17.04 -5.41 7.08
CA TRP A 58 15.61 -5.43 7.37
C TRP A 58 15.13 -6.71 8.05
N GLY A 59 15.87 -7.81 7.94
CA GLY A 59 15.48 -9.05 8.61
C GLY A 59 16.14 -10.30 8.05
N TYR A 60 15.43 -11.42 8.13
CA TYR A 60 15.89 -12.71 7.61
C TYR A 60 15.27 -13.03 6.26
N ILE A 61 16.10 -13.55 5.36
CA ILE A 61 15.68 -13.94 4.02
C ILE A 61 15.93 -15.44 3.79
N PRO A 62 15.02 -16.15 3.10
CA PRO A 62 15.25 -17.53 2.70
C PRO A 62 16.45 -17.68 1.76
N LYS A 63 17.26 -18.73 1.94
CA LYS A 63 18.35 -19.08 1.00
C LYS A 63 17.90 -19.99 -0.14
N GLN A 64 16.82 -20.75 0.06
CA GLN A 64 16.36 -21.77 -0.88
C GLN A 64 15.40 -21.17 -1.89
N GLN A 65 15.59 -21.42 -3.18
CA GLN A 65 14.63 -20.96 -4.19
C GLN A 65 13.27 -21.66 -4.01
N SER A 66 12.19 -20.87 -3.96
CA SER A 66 10.85 -21.41 -4.01
C SER A 66 10.45 -21.73 -5.45
N LEU A 67 9.87 -22.92 -5.66
CA LEU A 67 9.31 -23.34 -6.95
C LEU A 67 7.82 -23.02 -7.08
N VAL A 68 7.14 -22.78 -5.94
CA VAL A 68 5.68 -22.61 -5.86
C VAL A 68 5.36 -21.55 -4.83
N ASN A 69 4.53 -20.57 -5.19
CA ASN A 69 4.01 -19.58 -4.26
C ASN A 69 2.80 -20.12 -3.48
N ALA A 70 3.06 -20.97 -2.49
CA ALA A 70 2.05 -21.52 -1.58
C ALA A 70 2.68 -21.98 -0.26
N PHE A 71 1.94 -21.82 0.84
CA PHE A 71 2.30 -22.43 2.12
C PHE A 71 2.20 -23.95 2.08
N SER A 72 2.89 -24.58 3.04
CA SER A 72 2.62 -25.97 3.40
C SER A 72 1.17 -26.16 3.89
N ASN A 73 0.68 -27.39 3.77
CA ASN A 73 -0.59 -27.82 4.39
C ASN A 73 -0.44 -28.08 5.90
N ASP A 74 0.80 -28.11 6.40
CA ASP A 74 1.09 -28.25 7.82
C ASP A 74 0.92 -26.91 8.55
N ALA A 75 0.11 -26.90 9.61
CA ALA A 75 -0.28 -25.68 10.30
C ALA A 75 0.86 -25.12 11.17
N GLU A 76 1.69 -25.98 11.78
CA GLU A 76 2.87 -25.56 12.53
C GLU A 76 3.91 -24.90 11.61
N THR A 77 4.13 -25.46 10.42
CA THR A 77 4.97 -24.86 9.38
C THR A 77 4.47 -23.48 8.99
N ARG A 78 3.17 -23.33 8.71
CA ARG A 78 2.61 -22.03 8.33
C ARG A 78 2.79 -21.00 9.43
N MET A 79 2.55 -21.37 10.69
CA MET A 79 2.77 -20.48 11.85
C MET A 79 4.21 -19.97 11.97
N MET A 80 5.20 -20.73 11.49
CA MET A 80 6.60 -20.33 11.50
C MET A 80 7.02 -19.54 10.26
N GLN A 81 6.20 -19.53 9.20
CA GLN A 81 6.49 -18.89 7.92
C GLN A 81 5.74 -17.56 7.74
N ASP A 82 4.51 -17.47 8.25
CA ASP A 82 3.62 -16.29 8.23
C ASP A 82 4.14 -15.20 9.19
N LEU A 83 5.26 -14.60 8.82
CA LEU A 83 6.12 -13.69 9.60
C LEU A 83 6.32 -12.32 8.91
N GLY A 84 5.58 -12.06 7.84
CA GLY A 84 5.73 -10.87 7.04
C GLY A 84 7.05 -10.77 6.30
N LEU A 85 7.25 -9.62 5.63
CA LEU A 85 8.35 -9.42 4.68
C LEU A 85 9.74 -9.43 5.33
N ASN A 86 9.80 -9.26 6.65
CA ASN A 86 11.06 -9.23 7.40
C ASN A 86 11.50 -10.64 7.89
N GLY A 87 10.64 -11.65 7.77
CA GLY A 87 10.91 -13.04 8.15
C GLY A 87 11.14 -13.28 9.65
N MET A 88 10.64 -12.38 10.50
CA MET A 88 10.73 -12.42 11.95
C MET A 88 9.35 -12.25 12.56
N ASN A 89 9.18 -12.77 13.76
CA ASN A 89 8.08 -12.30 14.58
C ASN A 89 8.54 -11.12 15.43
N SER A 90 7.59 -10.36 15.95
CA SER A 90 7.80 -9.31 16.97
C SER A 90 8.82 -9.65 18.09
N GLU A 91 8.94 -10.91 18.51
CA GLU A 91 9.95 -11.33 19.51
C GLU A 91 11.39 -11.32 18.96
N LYS A 92 11.59 -11.90 17.77
CA LYS A 92 12.89 -11.89 17.10
C LYS A 92 13.29 -10.48 16.69
N GLU A 93 12.34 -9.67 16.22
CA GLU A 93 12.55 -8.26 15.87
C GLU A 93 13.12 -7.45 17.02
N ARG A 94 12.56 -7.60 18.24
CA ARG A 94 13.08 -6.93 19.43
C ARG A 94 14.56 -7.21 19.67
N SER A 95 15.00 -8.43 19.39
CA SER A 95 16.41 -8.81 19.52
C SER A 95 17.23 -8.28 18.36
N PHE A 96 16.71 -8.43 17.13
CA PHE A 96 17.37 -8.03 15.90
C PHE A 96 17.60 -6.50 15.83
N TYR A 97 16.58 -5.68 16.05
CA TYR A 97 16.68 -4.21 16.02
C TYR A 97 17.32 -3.59 17.28
N ARG A 98 17.67 -4.41 18.28
CA ARG A 98 18.53 -4.00 19.42
C ARG A 98 20.00 -4.31 19.18
N GLN A 99 20.30 -5.41 18.49
CA GLN A 99 21.67 -5.95 18.36
C GLN A 99 22.26 -5.78 16.96
N GLY A 100 21.42 -5.47 15.97
CA GLY A 100 21.80 -5.30 14.58
C GLY A 100 22.62 -4.03 14.34
N ASN A 101 23.01 -3.83 13.08
CA ASN A 101 23.74 -2.65 12.66
C ASN A 101 22.90 -1.36 12.74
N ASP A 102 21.58 -1.51 12.75
CA ASP A 102 20.61 -0.43 12.93
C ASP A 102 20.06 -0.45 14.35
N SER A 103 20.58 0.43 15.21
CA SER A 103 20.21 0.57 16.61
C SER A 103 18.87 1.33 16.77
N PHE A 104 17.86 0.96 15.97
CA PHE A 104 16.56 1.63 15.95
C PHE A 104 15.93 1.62 17.34
N LEU A 105 15.92 0.47 18.02
CA LEU A 105 15.32 0.37 19.35
C LEU A 105 16.12 1.13 20.43
N GLU A 106 17.43 1.34 20.23
CA GLU A 106 18.22 2.22 21.12
C GLU A 106 17.81 3.69 20.96
N LEU A 107 17.53 4.14 19.74
CA LEU A 107 16.97 5.48 19.50
C LEU A 107 15.63 5.65 20.20
N ILE A 108 14.75 4.64 20.10
CA ILE A 108 13.45 4.63 20.77
C ILE A 108 13.58 4.66 22.29
N ASP A 109 14.48 3.83 22.86
CA ASP A 109 14.79 3.83 24.29
C ASP A 109 15.26 5.23 24.75
N ASN A 110 16.13 5.88 23.98
CA ASN A 110 16.60 7.24 24.26
C ASN A 110 15.49 8.29 24.19
N MET A 111 14.61 8.22 23.19
CA MET A 111 13.47 9.15 23.08
C MET A 111 12.51 8.99 24.25
N TYR A 112 12.22 7.76 24.66
CA TYR A 112 11.39 7.48 25.83
C TYR A 112 12.02 8.00 27.13
N ASN A 113 13.31 7.72 27.35
CA ASN A 113 14.06 8.20 28.52
C ASN A 113 14.13 9.74 28.59
N ASN A 114 14.12 10.43 27.44
CA ASN A 114 14.10 11.88 27.34
C ASN A 114 12.69 12.48 27.33
N LEU A 115 11.64 11.70 27.64
CA LEU A 115 10.24 12.12 27.69
C LEU A 115 9.70 12.64 26.35
N GLN A 116 10.27 12.18 25.23
CA GLN A 116 9.82 12.52 23.88
C GLN A 116 8.75 11.56 23.35
N LEU A 117 8.55 10.42 24.02
CA LEU A 117 7.51 9.43 23.72
C LEU A 117 6.62 9.21 24.95
N SER A 118 5.32 9.01 24.72
CA SER A 118 4.43 8.52 25.76
C SER A 118 4.70 7.05 26.05
N GLU A 119 4.23 6.56 27.20
CA GLU A 119 4.33 5.13 27.55
C GLU A 119 3.61 4.25 26.53
N GLU A 120 2.44 4.69 26.04
CA GLU A 120 1.66 3.97 25.05
C GLU A 120 2.38 3.89 23.70
N ALA A 121 3.00 4.99 23.25
CA ALA A 121 3.75 5.02 22.01
C ALA A 121 5.00 4.12 22.09
N TYR A 122 5.74 4.22 23.19
CA TYR A 122 6.89 3.36 23.44
C TYR A 122 6.49 1.88 23.48
N ALA A 123 5.44 1.54 24.23
CA ALA A 123 4.94 0.17 24.31
C ALA A 123 4.48 -0.36 22.95
N SER A 124 3.84 0.48 22.11
CA SER A 124 3.44 0.08 20.76
C SER A 124 4.66 -0.33 19.92
N ILE A 125 5.73 0.46 19.95
CA ILE A 125 6.94 0.21 19.15
C ILE A 125 7.72 -1.01 19.67
N ILE A 126 7.84 -1.18 20.99
CA ILE A 126 8.57 -2.33 21.54
C ILE A 126 7.81 -3.64 21.34
N ASN A 127 6.48 -3.60 21.34
CA ASN A 127 5.67 -4.80 21.18
C ASN A 127 5.69 -5.31 19.74
N ASP A 128 5.72 -4.41 18.75
CA ASP A 128 5.72 -4.68 17.32
C ASP A 128 6.70 -3.69 16.61
N PRO A 129 8.02 -3.98 16.65
CA PRO A 129 9.04 -3.09 16.09
C PRO A 129 8.92 -2.82 14.59
N ALA A 130 8.54 -3.81 13.78
CA ALA A 130 8.36 -3.65 12.33
C ALA A 130 6.98 -3.07 11.96
N ALA A 131 6.06 -2.98 12.92
CA ALA A 131 4.70 -2.48 12.75
C ALA A 131 3.87 -3.29 11.72
N ASP A 132 4.14 -4.59 11.63
CA ASP A 132 3.62 -5.49 10.59
C ASP A 132 2.74 -6.62 11.15
N ASP A 133 2.34 -6.55 12.42
CA ASP A 133 1.34 -7.43 13.04
C ASP A 133 -0.05 -7.28 12.36
N PHE A 134 -0.59 -8.39 11.85
CA PHE A 134 -1.95 -8.45 11.31
C PHE A 134 -3.04 -8.47 12.38
N LYS A 135 -4.14 -7.74 12.14
CA LYS A 135 -5.37 -7.86 12.93
C LYS A 135 -6.61 -8.04 12.07
N TYR A 136 -7.34 -9.12 12.33
CA TYR A 136 -8.60 -9.39 11.65
C TYR A 136 -9.71 -8.44 12.12
N PHE A 137 -10.40 -7.79 11.19
CA PHE A 137 -11.39 -6.73 11.46
C PHE A 137 -12.59 -7.13 12.36
N ARG A 138 -12.89 -8.44 12.44
CA ARG A 138 -13.94 -9.01 13.32
C ARG A 138 -13.40 -9.66 14.59
N GLY A 139 -12.11 -9.50 14.88
CA GLY A 139 -11.48 -10.07 16.07
C GLY A 139 -12.11 -9.56 17.35
N SER A 140 -12.17 -10.40 18.38
CA SER A 140 -12.79 -10.10 19.67
C SER A 140 -12.12 -8.93 20.40
N GLU A 141 -10.85 -8.62 20.11
CA GLU A 141 -10.17 -7.42 20.62
C GLU A 141 -10.90 -6.13 20.20
N HIS A 142 -11.25 -6.02 18.91
CA HIS A 142 -11.97 -4.86 18.39
C HIS A 142 -13.36 -4.73 19.00
N ASP A 143 -14.04 -5.85 19.26
CA ASP A 143 -15.34 -5.87 19.92
C ASP A 143 -15.23 -5.40 21.38
N ARG A 144 -14.23 -5.89 22.14
CA ARG A 144 -13.97 -5.46 23.52
C ARG A 144 -13.69 -3.97 23.63
N ARG A 145 -13.01 -3.39 22.64
CA ARG A 145 -12.69 -1.95 22.59
C ARG A 145 -13.80 -1.12 21.94
N GLN A 146 -14.87 -1.75 21.46
CA GLN A 146 -15.92 -1.09 20.69
C GLN A 146 -15.36 -0.27 19.52
N ALA A 147 -14.35 -0.81 18.84
CA ALA A 147 -13.64 -0.12 17.77
C ALA A 147 -14.57 0.24 16.61
N SER A 148 -14.40 1.45 16.09
CA SER A 148 -15.06 1.95 14.89
C SER A 148 -14.65 1.16 13.64
N ILE A 149 -15.35 1.38 12.53
CA ILE A 149 -15.07 0.65 11.27
C ILE A 149 -13.63 0.92 10.80
N LEU A 150 -13.17 2.17 10.79
CA LEU A 150 -11.81 2.48 10.32
C LEU A 150 -10.73 1.87 11.22
N GLU A 151 -10.93 1.92 12.54
CA GLU A 151 -9.98 1.30 13.48
C GLU A 151 -9.87 -0.22 13.31
N ARG A 152 -10.95 -0.89 12.91
CA ARG A 152 -10.95 -2.34 12.63
C ARG A 152 -10.11 -2.74 11.43
N TYR A 153 -9.98 -1.85 10.45
CA TYR A 153 -9.19 -2.12 9.24
C TYR A 153 -7.76 -1.57 9.32
N LYS A 154 -7.39 -0.85 10.40
CA LYS A 154 -6.10 -0.18 10.52
C LYS A 154 -4.89 -1.10 10.33
N TYR A 155 -4.97 -2.34 10.80
CA TYR A 155 -3.89 -3.34 10.72
C TYR A 155 -4.29 -4.57 9.89
N TYR A 156 -5.30 -4.45 9.03
CA TYR A 156 -5.80 -5.58 8.24
C TYR A 156 -4.90 -5.93 7.05
N ASN A 157 -4.13 -4.97 6.55
CA ASN A 157 -3.22 -5.19 5.41
C ASN A 157 -1.80 -5.57 5.84
N ASN A 158 -1.57 -5.70 7.14
CA ASN A 158 -0.28 -6.06 7.70
C ASN A 158 0.02 -7.54 7.43
N PRO A 159 1.29 -7.91 7.16
CA PRO A 159 1.63 -9.24 6.70
C PRO A 159 1.86 -10.29 7.81
N GLU A 160 2.46 -9.96 8.97
CA GLU A 160 2.73 -10.96 10.03
C GLU A 160 1.41 -11.55 10.57
N GLY A 161 1.14 -12.83 10.30
CA GLY A 161 -0.01 -13.53 10.82
C GLY A 161 -1.29 -13.39 9.98
N ASN A 162 -1.21 -12.85 8.76
CA ASN A 162 -2.36 -12.63 7.88
C ASN A 162 -2.91 -13.93 7.26
N SER A 163 -2.16 -15.03 7.38
CA SER A 163 -2.45 -16.34 6.82
C SER A 163 -2.62 -17.43 7.89
N ARG A 164 -2.77 -17.00 9.16
CA ARG A 164 -2.82 -17.86 10.33
C ARG A 164 -3.90 -18.96 10.23
N PRO A 165 -3.56 -20.25 10.46
CA PRO A 165 -4.57 -21.31 10.49
C PRO A 165 -5.62 -21.12 11.59
N SER A 166 -6.88 -21.48 11.31
CA SER A 166 -8.01 -21.27 12.22
C SER A 166 -7.84 -21.92 13.60
N GLU A 167 -7.11 -23.03 13.69
CA GLU A 167 -6.83 -23.71 14.97
C GLU A 167 -5.90 -22.93 15.91
N TYR A 168 -5.16 -21.95 15.38
CA TYR A 168 -4.25 -21.07 16.14
C TYR A 168 -4.75 -19.62 16.24
N SER A 169 -5.91 -19.27 15.66
CA SER A 169 -6.42 -17.90 15.68
C SER A 169 -6.94 -17.44 17.05
N GLY A 170 -7.38 -18.39 17.89
CA GLY A 170 -8.07 -18.11 19.15
C GLY A 170 -9.52 -17.61 18.98
N GLU A 171 -10.02 -17.55 17.74
CA GLU A 171 -11.39 -17.18 17.41
C GLU A 171 -12.21 -18.39 16.96
N SER A 172 -13.54 -18.30 17.09
CA SER A 172 -14.46 -19.37 16.65
C SER A 172 -14.68 -19.45 15.13
N PHE A 173 -13.98 -18.61 14.38
CA PHE A 173 -14.09 -18.46 12.93
C PHE A 173 -12.70 -18.23 12.32
N SER A 174 -12.59 -18.43 11.00
CA SER A 174 -11.37 -18.15 10.25
C SER A 174 -11.04 -16.66 10.31
N THR A 175 -9.79 -16.35 10.65
CA THR A 175 -9.25 -14.98 10.71
C THR A 175 -8.20 -14.70 9.64
N ALA A 176 -7.78 -15.70 8.88
CA ALA A 176 -6.86 -15.52 7.75
C ALA A 176 -7.48 -14.59 6.69
N ALA A 177 -6.74 -13.56 6.30
CA ALA A 177 -7.08 -12.68 5.18
C ALA A 177 -6.71 -13.32 3.83
N THR A 178 -5.63 -14.10 3.81
CA THR A 178 -5.13 -14.79 2.62
C THR A 178 -4.63 -16.20 2.96
N ASN A 179 -4.41 -17.02 1.94
CA ASN A 179 -3.67 -18.29 2.05
C ASN A 179 -2.44 -18.30 1.13
N ILE A 180 -2.15 -17.15 0.52
CA ILE A 180 -1.01 -16.94 -0.36
C ILE A 180 0.07 -16.29 0.50
N PRO A 181 1.28 -16.86 0.56
CA PRO A 181 2.40 -16.25 1.26
C PRO A 181 2.73 -14.86 0.75
N ASP A 182 3.16 -13.99 1.66
CA ASP A 182 3.72 -12.69 1.30
C ASP A 182 5.13 -12.85 0.72
N GLY A 183 5.46 -11.97 -0.21
CA GLY A 183 6.75 -11.98 -0.89
C GLY A 183 6.89 -10.87 -1.92
N GLU A 184 8.13 -10.68 -2.37
CA GLU A 184 8.52 -9.59 -3.27
C GLU A 184 8.50 -10.07 -4.74
N ASP A 185 7.29 -10.40 -5.20
CA ASP A 185 7.01 -10.89 -6.55
C ASP A 185 5.52 -10.66 -6.89
N ILE A 186 5.18 -9.40 -7.15
CA ILE A 186 3.80 -8.94 -7.37
C ILE A 186 3.26 -9.54 -8.67
N ASN A 187 4.08 -9.57 -9.72
CA ASN A 187 3.67 -10.04 -11.05
C ASN A 187 3.75 -11.58 -11.22
N ARG A 188 4.35 -12.29 -10.26
CA ARG A 188 4.51 -13.75 -10.20
C ARG A 188 5.37 -14.35 -11.31
N ASP A 189 6.40 -13.63 -11.74
CA ASP A 189 7.36 -14.09 -12.73
C ASP A 189 8.56 -14.86 -12.14
N ASN A 190 8.56 -15.05 -10.81
CA ASN A 190 9.60 -15.71 -10.02
C ASN A 190 10.93 -14.94 -9.95
N THR A 191 11.01 -13.73 -10.49
CA THR A 191 12.17 -12.84 -10.34
C THR A 191 11.90 -11.72 -9.34
N LEU A 192 12.88 -10.84 -9.13
CA LEU A 192 12.72 -9.59 -8.38
C LEU A 192 13.07 -8.46 -9.34
N SER A 193 12.09 -7.63 -9.69
CA SER A 193 12.34 -6.42 -10.46
C SER A 193 12.72 -5.27 -9.52
N GLU A 194 13.92 -4.72 -9.68
CA GLU A 194 14.39 -3.53 -8.94
C GLU A 194 14.28 -2.23 -9.76
N SER A 195 13.74 -2.32 -10.98
CA SER A 195 13.72 -1.20 -11.92
C SER A 195 12.60 -0.20 -11.59
N GLU A 196 12.92 1.10 -11.68
CA GLU A 196 11.95 2.19 -11.57
C GLU A 196 11.97 2.98 -12.90
N ASN A 197 11.02 2.69 -13.79
CA ASN A 197 10.83 3.38 -15.05
C ASN A 197 9.33 3.64 -15.26
N TYR A 198 8.83 4.83 -14.90
CA TYR A 198 7.39 5.09 -14.88
C TYR A 198 7.02 6.53 -15.20
N PHE A 199 5.79 6.69 -15.68
CA PHE A 199 5.08 7.95 -15.75
C PHE A 199 4.41 8.24 -14.43
N GLN A 200 4.59 9.46 -13.91
CA GLN A 200 4.02 9.91 -12.66
C GLN A 200 2.96 10.98 -12.90
N TYR A 201 1.84 10.84 -12.20
CA TYR A 201 0.73 11.78 -12.19
C TYR A 201 0.50 12.25 -10.76
N LYS A 202 0.42 13.55 -10.57
CA LYS A 202 0.18 14.19 -9.28
C LYS A 202 -1.23 14.75 -9.24
N ILE A 203 -2.04 14.27 -8.30
CA ILE A 203 -3.36 14.79 -8.00
C ILE A 203 -3.31 15.52 -6.66
N THR A 204 -3.43 16.84 -6.70
CA THR A 204 -3.41 17.69 -5.51
C THR A 204 -4.77 17.66 -4.81
N LEU A 205 -4.85 17.17 -3.58
CA LEU A 205 -6.08 17.10 -2.80
C LEU A 205 -6.03 18.16 -1.72
N GLN A 206 -6.58 19.35 -1.99
CA GLN A 206 -6.59 20.46 -1.04
C GLN A 206 -7.98 21.11 -0.97
N PRO A 207 -8.49 21.47 0.22
CA PRO A 207 -9.70 22.25 0.32
C PRO A 207 -9.59 23.55 -0.49
N GLY A 208 -10.56 23.80 -1.37
CA GLY A 208 -10.58 24.96 -2.27
C GLY A 208 -9.85 24.77 -3.61
N GLN A 209 -9.21 23.62 -3.86
CA GLN A 209 -8.65 23.27 -5.18
C GLN A 209 -9.41 22.14 -5.88
N MET A 210 -10.63 21.86 -5.41
CA MET A 210 -11.48 20.78 -5.90
C MET A 210 -12.53 21.31 -6.88
N GLU A 211 -12.08 21.91 -7.99
CA GLU A 211 -12.92 22.56 -9.01
C GLU A 211 -12.85 21.86 -10.37
N ILE A 212 -13.98 21.82 -11.10
CA ILE A 212 -14.05 21.25 -12.45
C ILE A 212 -13.09 21.99 -13.39
N GLY A 213 -12.36 21.21 -14.20
CA GLY A 213 -11.41 21.71 -15.20
C GLY A 213 -10.00 21.92 -14.66
N GLN A 214 -9.79 21.73 -13.36
CA GLN A 214 -8.48 21.76 -12.70
C GLN A 214 -8.15 20.37 -12.14
N ASN A 215 -6.86 20.07 -11.96
CA ASN A 215 -6.41 18.88 -11.23
C ASN A 215 -7.07 17.57 -11.71
N TYR A 216 -7.29 17.45 -13.02
CA TYR A 216 -7.98 16.32 -13.66
C TYR A 216 -9.47 16.12 -13.30
N ILE A 217 -10.09 17.03 -12.56
CA ILE A 217 -11.51 16.95 -12.19
C ILE A 217 -12.36 17.30 -13.41
N THR A 218 -13.23 16.38 -13.82
CA THR A 218 -14.14 16.58 -14.96
C THR A 218 -15.59 16.75 -14.56
N ASP A 219 -15.97 16.28 -13.38
CA ASP A 219 -17.35 16.37 -12.89
C ASP A 219 -17.40 16.39 -11.36
N ILE A 220 -18.48 16.97 -10.81
CA ILE A 220 -18.77 17.05 -9.38
C ILE A 220 -20.26 16.76 -9.18
N THR A 221 -20.59 15.81 -8.30
CA THR A 221 -21.97 15.52 -7.93
C THR A 221 -22.14 15.56 -6.41
N SER A 222 -23.14 16.28 -5.91
CA SER A 222 -23.46 16.36 -4.49
C SER A 222 -24.86 15.83 -4.25
N ASN A 223 -25.00 14.92 -3.29
CA ASN A 223 -26.27 14.27 -2.96
C ASN A 223 -26.51 14.28 -1.46
N SER A 224 -27.75 14.52 -1.07
CA SER A 224 -28.18 14.44 0.33
C SER A 224 -28.54 13.00 0.69
N VAL A 225 -27.82 12.41 1.65
CA VAL A 225 -27.93 11.00 2.03
C VAL A 225 -28.39 10.89 3.47
N LYS A 226 -29.42 10.05 3.71
CA LYS A 226 -29.85 9.70 5.06
C LYS A 226 -29.00 8.57 5.61
N LEU A 227 -28.31 8.83 6.71
CA LEU A 227 -27.46 7.88 7.42
C LEU A 227 -28.27 6.99 8.38
N GLU A 228 -27.66 5.89 8.81
CA GLU A 228 -28.29 4.92 9.72
C GLU A 228 -28.55 5.49 11.12
N ASN A 229 -27.77 6.49 11.55
CA ASN A 229 -28.02 7.23 12.78
C ASN A 229 -29.24 8.18 12.69
N GLY A 230 -29.88 8.28 11.52
CA GLY A 230 -31.04 9.12 11.25
C GLY A 230 -30.70 10.53 10.76
N ASN A 231 -29.42 10.94 10.79
CA ASN A 231 -28.97 12.23 10.27
C ASN A 231 -28.98 12.23 8.74
N THR A 232 -29.02 13.42 8.16
CA THR A 232 -28.86 13.62 6.72
C THR A 232 -27.57 14.41 6.48
N GLU A 233 -26.70 13.89 5.64
CA GLU A 233 -25.43 14.53 5.27
C GLU A 233 -25.40 14.82 3.77
N GLU A 234 -24.75 15.91 3.38
CA GLU A 234 -24.46 16.20 1.97
C GLU A 234 -23.13 15.56 1.61
N VAL A 235 -23.16 14.64 0.65
CA VAL A 235 -21.98 13.91 0.19
C VAL A 235 -21.64 14.35 -1.22
N THR A 236 -20.42 14.89 -1.38
CA THR A 236 -19.87 15.29 -2.67
C THR A 236 -18.93 14.21 -3.22
N TRP A 237 -19.01 13.96 -4.53
CA TRP A 237 -18.15 13.06 -5.29
C TRP A 237 -17.53 13.81 -6.46
N TYR A 238 -16.24 13.57 -6.66
CA TYR A 238 -15.41 14.16 -7.71
C TYR A 238 -15.04 13.10 -8.75
N GLN A 239 -15.27 13.37 -10.02
CA GLN A 239 -14.77 12.53 -11.11
C GLN A 239 -13.41 13.04 -11.56
N PHE A 240 -12.40 12.18 -11.53
CA PHE A 240 -11.07 12.46 -12.06
C PHE A 240 -10.86 11.70 -13.38
N LYS A 241 -10.33 12.38 -14.39
CA LYS A 241 -9.90 11.78 -15.66
C LYS A 241 -8.48 12.21 -16.00
N ILE A 242 -7.53 11.30 -15.77
CA ILE A 242 -6.11 11.52 -15.98
C ILE A 242 -5.70 10.94 -17.35
N PRO A 243 -5.30 11.79 -18.31
CA PRO A 243 -4.77 11.36 -19.60
C PRO A 243 -3.38 10.71 -19.45
N VAL A 244 -3.29 9.42 -19.76
CA VAL A 244 -2.08 8.61 -19.52
C VAL A 244 -0.91 8.91 -20.49
N ASN A 245 -1.10 9.77 -21.47
CA ASN A 245 -0.06 10.14 -22.43
C ASN A 245 0.57 11.51 -22.12
N THR A 246 0.13 12.17 -21.06
CA THR A 246 0.67 13.47 -20.61
C THR A 246 1.02 13.37 -19.13
N PRO A 247 2.11 12.67 -18.78
CA PRO A 247 2.56 12.58 -17.40
C PRO A 247 3.08 13.92 -16.89
N ASP A 248 2.99 14.14 -15.59
CA ASP A 248 3.60 15.31 -14.94
C ASP A 248 5.12 15.15 -14.81
N SER A 249 5.58 13.90 -14.69
CA SER A 249 6.99 13.56 -14.62
C SER A 249 7.26 12.17 -15.20
N VAL A 250 8.45 12.00 -15.76
CA VAL A 250 8.96 10.72 -16.26
C VAL A 250 10.19 10.36 -15.45
N ILE A 251 10.17 9.18 -14.84
CA ILE A 251 11.28 8.63 -14.06
C ILE A 251 11.89 7.48 -14.85
N GLY A 252 13.23 7.47 -14.96
CA GLY A 252 13.94 6.49 -15.77
C GLY A 252 13.82 6.73 -17.28
N ASP A 253 14.03 5.67 -18.07
CA ASP A 253 14.10 5.73 -19.54
C ASP A 253 12.81 5.19 -20.19
N LEU A 254 11.65 5.70 -19.78
CA LEU A 254 10.35 5.29 -20.33
C LEU A 254 9.87 6.28 -21.41
N ASP A 255 9.76 5.79 -22.65
CA ASP A 255 9.29 6.61 -23.78
C ASP A 255 7.78 6.50 -24.02
N ASP A 256 7.18 5.33 -23.75
CA ASP A 256 5.77 5.08 -24.01
C ASP A 256 5.16 4.05 -23.04
N LEU A 257 3.82 3.92 -23.07
CA LEU A 257 3.07 2.97 -22.23
C LEU A 257 2.73 1.65 -22.96
N ARG A 258 3.54 1.21 -23.93
CA ARG A 258 3.28 -0.06 -24.64
C ARG A 258 3.53 -1.30 -23.79
N SER A 259 4.35 -1.19 -22.74
CA SER A 259 4.73 -2.31 -21.87
C SER A 259 4.66 -1.93 -20.39
N VAL A 260 3.49 -1.48 -19.95
CA VAL A 260 3.22 -1.20 -18.53
C VAL A 260 2.81 -2.47 -17.81
N ARG A 261 3.49 -2.79 -16.72
CA ARG A 261 3.19 -3.95 -15.87
C ARG A 261 2.63 -3.57 -14.51
N PHE A 262 3.00 -2.40 -13.99
CA PHE A 262 2.66 -1.98 -12.65
C PHE A 262 1.94 -0.64 -12.63
N MET A 263 1.05 -0.52 -11.64
CA MET A 263 0.51 0.75 -11.17
C MET A 263 0.80 0.85 -9.67
N ARG A 264 1.42 1.95 -9.24
CA ARG A 264 1.64 2.26 -7.82
C ARG A 264 0.89 3.54 -7.47
N MET A 265 0.08 3.52 -6.43
CA MET A 265 -0.59 4.71 -5.89
C MET A 265 -0.06 4.98 -4.49
N PHE A 266 0.22 6.23 -4.15
CA PHE A 266 0.68 6.59 -2.81
C PHE A 266 0.28 8.02 -2.45
N LEU A 267 0.19 8.27 -1.14
CA LEU A 267 -0.15 9.57 -0.58
C LEU A 267 1.11 10.25 -0.04
N HIS A 268 1.20 11.56 -0.20
CA HIS A 268 2.30 12.35 0.32
C HIS A 268 1.83 13.75 0.72
N ASN A 269 2.61 14.47 1.53
CA ASN A 269 2.33 15.84 1.96
C ASN A 269 0.99 16.05 2.71
N PHE A 270 0.46 15.02 3.36
CA PHE A 270 -0.66 15.17 4.29
C PHE A 270 -0.13 15.49 5.69
N GLU A 271 -0.65 16.56 6.30
CA GLU A 271 -0.33 16.94 7.68
C GLU A 271 -1.22 16.22 8.72
N ASP A 272 -2.36 15.70 8.29
CA ASP A 272 -3.34 15.01 9.13
C ASP A 272 -3.90 13.76 8.43
N THR A 273 -4.72 13.00 9.15
CA THR A 273 -5.36 11.77 8.67
C THR A 273 -6.30 12.06 7.52
N VAL A 274 -6.14 11.30 6.43
CA VAL A 274 -7.01 11.36 5.26
C VAL A 274 -7.55 9.97 4.92
N VAL A 275 -8.81 9.89 4.47
CA VAL A 275 -9.41 8.66 3.97
C VAL A 275 -9.98 8.89 2.58
N LEU A 276 -9.31 8.35 1.57
CA LEU A 276 -9.79 8.40 0.19
C LEU A 276 -10.73 7.22 -0.07
N ARG A 277 -11.95 7.51 -0.54
CA ARG A 277 -12.93 6.48 -0.92
C ARG A 277 -13.20 6.58 -2.40
N PHE A 278 -12.85 5.53 -3.12
CA PHE A 278 -13.06 5.42 -4.56
C PHE A 278 -14.33 4.61 -4.83
N ALA A 279 -15.32 5.20 -5.49
CA ALA A 279 -16.51 4.47 -5.95
C ALA A 279 -16.19 3.63 -7.20
N SER A 280 -15.24 4.09 -8.03
CA SER A 280 -14.64 3.33 -9.12
C SER A 280 -13.18 3.74 -9.29
N LEU A 281 -12.37 2.86 -9.88
CA LEU A 281 -10.99 3.14 -10.29
C LEU A 281 -10.68 2.30 -11.54
N ASP A 282 -10.65 2.96 -12.68
CA ASP A 282 -10.70 2.33 -13.99
C ASP A 282 -9.53 2.76 -14.91
N LEU A 283 -8.98 1.78 -15.62
CA LEU A 283 -8.10 2.01 -16.77
C LEU A 283 -8.92 1.99 -18.06
N ILE A 284 -9.42 3.16 -18.44
CA ILE A 284 -10.26 3.30 -19.63
C ILE A 284 -9.39 3.41 -20.89
N ARG A 285 -9.74 2.60 -21.89
CA ARG A 285 -9.18 2.67 -23.24
C ARG A 285 -10.19 3.33 -24.17
N ALA A 286 -9.73 4.35 -24.91
CA ALA A 286 -10.50 4.89 -26.03
C ALA A 286 -10.43 3.97 -27.26
N GLU A 287 -11.55 3.82 -27.97
CA GLU A 287 -11.58 3.16 -29.28
C GLU A 287 -10.93 4.01 -30.38
N TRP A 288 -10.94 5.33 -30.19
CA TRP A 288 -10.36 6.30 -31.11
C TRP A 288 -8.91 6.61 -30.73
N ARG A 289 -8.03 6.64 -31.73
CA ARG A 289 -6.64 7.11 -31.57
C ARG A 289 -6.53 8.53 -32.09
N ARG A 290 -5.86 9.40 -31.34
CA ARG A 290 -5.54 10.76 -31.80
C ARG A 290 -4.64 10.65 -33.02
N TYR A 291 -4.98 11.37 -34.09
CA TYR A 291 -4.10 11.52 -35.24
C TYR A 291 -3.06 12.60 -34.92
N GLU A 292 -1.78 12.23 -34.94
CA GLU A 292 -0.68 13.10 -34.49
C GLU A 292 0.05 13.80 -35.65
N LYS A 293 -0.24 13.43 -36.89
CA LYS A 293 0.40 14.06 -38.06
C LYS A 293 -0.34 15.35 -38.44
N GLU A 294 0.37 16.23 -39.14
CA GLU A 294 -0.23 17.39 -39.77
C GLU A 294 -1.34 16.96 -40.75
N LEU A 295 -2.41 17.75 -40.78
CA LEU A 295 -3.57 17.50 -41.63
C LEU A 295 -3.40 18.05 -43.06
N TYR A 296 -2.31 18.79 -43.33
CA TYR A 296 -2.04 19.42 -44.62
C TYR A 296 -0.66 19.01 -45.14
N ASP A 297 -0.55 18.64 -46.41
CA ASP A 297 0.73 18.51 -47.12
C ASP A 297 1.08 19.86 -47.73
N ILE A 298 2.32 20.32 -47.59
CA ILE A 298 2.83 21.59 -48.17
C ILE A 298 2.61 21.64 -49.69
N ARG A 299 2.39 20.49 -50.35
CA ARG A 299 2.07 20.36 -51.78
C ARG A 299 0.63 20.74 -52.15
N ASP A 300 -0.28 20.87 -51.20
CA ASP A 300 -1.69 21.26 -51.47
C ASP A 300 -1.86 22.77 -51.65
N ASN A 301 -0.82 23.57 -51.37
CA ASN A 301 -0.76 24.98 -51.76
C ASN A 301 -0.22 25.11 -53.19
N VAL A 302 -1.07 24.82 -54.18
CA VAL A 302 -0.88 25.39 -55.52
C VAL A 302 -1.00 26.90 -55.36
N SER A 303 0.13 27.62 -55.39
CA SER A 303 0.10 29.08 -55.47
C SER A 303 -0.68 29.49 -56.73
N PRO A 304 -1.65 30.43 -56.61
CA PRO A 304 -2.41 30.93 -57.76
C PRO A 304 -1.54 31.69 -58.76
#